data_AF-A0A1V6FJB8-F1
#
_entry.id   AF-A0A1V6FJB8-F1
#
_cell.length_a   1.000
_cell.length_b   1.000
_cell.length_c   1.000
_cell.angle_alpha   90.00
_cell.angle_beta   90.00
_cell.angle_gamma   90.00
#
_symmetry.space_group_name_H-M   'P 1'
#
loop_
_entity.id
_entity.type
_entity.pdbx_description
1 polymer ?
#
loop_
_entity_poly.entity_id
_entity_poly.type
_entity_poly.pdbx_seq_one_letter_code
_entity_poly.pdbx_strand_id
1 'polypeptide(L)' 'MSHSYFDSVSIVAHSVEDWDLPPELLPLTIANEAALLAGLDSDRMGSAAWA' A
#
# COMPACT_ATOMS: atom_id res chain seq x y z
N MET A 1 13.47 -8.90 2.94
CA MET A 1 14.15 -7.69 2.45
C MET A 1 13.10 -6.59 2.47
N SER A 2 13.30 -5.49 3.20
CA SER A 2 12.37 -4.35 3.12
C SER A 2 12.63 -3.60 1.81
N HIS A 3 11.62 -3.49 0.95
CA HIS A 3 11.71 -2.64 -0.24
C HIS A 3 11.66 -1.16 0.19
N SER A 4 12.33 -0.28 -0.55
CA SER A 4 12.09 1.15 -0.34
C SER A 4 10.65 1.47 -0.73
N TYR A 5 10.06 2.51 -0.12
CA TYR A 5 8.69 2.93 -0.47
C TYR A 5 8.57 3.25 -1.98
N PHE A 6 9.58 3.88 -2.55
CA PHE A 6 9.58 4.24 -3.97
C PHE A 6 9.61 3.01 -4.89
N ASP A 7 10.43 2.01 -4.56
CA ASP A 7 10.42 0.74 -5.29
C ASP A 7 9.06 0.04 -5.12
N SER A 8 8.48 0.12 -3.93
CA SER A 8 7.19 -0.47 -3.61
C SER A 8 6.03 0.17 -4.37
N VAL A 9 6.04 1.49 -4.53
CA VAL A 9 5.07 2.22 -5.38
C VAL A 9 5.15 1.71 -6.81
N SER A 10 6.35 1.52 -7.36
CA SER A 10 6.52 1.04 -8.74
C SER A 10 6.01 -0.40 -8.90
N ILE A 11 6.32 -1.28 -7.95
CA ILE A 11 5.86 -2.68 -7.95
C ILE A 11 4.32 -2.74 -7.90
N VAL A 12 3.73 -1.98 -6.98
CA VAL A 12 2.28 -1.98 -6.79
C VAL A 12 1.58 -1.33 -7.98
N ALA A 13 2.09 -0.23 -8.52
CA ALA A 13 1.54 0.44 -9.69
C ALA A 13 1.41 -0.51 -10.90
N HIS A 14 2.40 -1.38 -11.12
CA HIS A 14 2.32 -2.42 -12.15
C HIS A 14 1.29 -3.51 -11.84
N SER A 15 1.06 -3.83 -10.56
CA SER A 15 0.10 -4.87 -10.17
C SER A 15 -1.36 -4.41 -10.18
N VAL A 16 -1.62 -3.12 -9.94
CA VAL A 16 -2.99 -2.58 -9.89
C VAL A 16 -3.58 -2.37 -11.29
N GLU A 17 -2.78 -2.43 -12.35
CA GLU A 17 -3.28 -2.46 -13.74
C GLU A 17 -4.18 -3.68 -13.99
N ASP A 18 -3.94 -4.79 -13.28
CA ASP A 18 -4.75 -6.01 -13.34
C ASP A 18 -5.98 -5.96 -12.43
N TRP A 19 -6.17 -4.90 -11.63
CA TRP A 19 -7.25 -4.80 -10.66
C TRP A 19 -8.45 -4.09 -11.29
N ASP A 20 -9.65 -4.65 -11.09
CA ASP A 20 -10.92 -4.02 -11.51
C ASP A 20 -11.33 -2.93 -10.51
N LEU A 21 -10.50 -1.88 -10.40
CA LEU A 21 -10.65 -0.79 -9.45
C LEU A 21 -11.00 0.52 -10.17
N PRO A 22 -11.91 1.34 -9.63
CA PRO A 22 -12.14 2.69 -10.15
C PRO A 22 -10.85 3.53 -10.10
N PRO A 23 -10.58 4.34 -11.15
CA PRO A 23 -9.32 5.07 -11.28
C PRO A 23 -9.09 6.09 -10.16
N GLU A 24 -10.15 6.60 -9.53
CA GLU A 24 -10.08 7.53 -8.41
C GLU A 24 -9.48 6.88 -7.15
N LEU A 25 -9.56 5.56 -7.03
CA LEU A 25 -9.01 4.81 -5.89
C LEU A 25 -7.59 4.30 -6.14
N LEU A 26 -7.09 4.34 -7.37
CA LEU A 26 -5.73 3.86 -7.70
C LEU A 26 -4.64 4.56 -6.89
N PRO A 27 -4.61 5.90 -6.74
CA PRO A 27 -3.54 6.56 -5.98
C PRO A 27 -3.54 6.15 -4.50
N LEU A 28 -4.73 6.01 -3.92
CA LEU A 28 -4.89 5.59 -2.52
C LEU A 28 -4.44 4.15 -2.31
N THR A 29 -4.86 3.27 -3.22
CA THR A 29 -4.55 1.84 -3.19
C THR A 29 -3.05 1.61 -3.38
N ILE A 30 -2.43 2.30 -4.35
CA ILE A 30 -1.00 2.21 -4.60
C ILE A 30 -0.21 2.66 -3.36
N ALA A 31 -0.57 3.79 -2.76
CA ALA A 31 0.12 4.32 -1.58
C ALA A 31 0.00 3.37 -0.37
N ASN A 32 -1.19 2.81 -0.14
CA ASN A 32 -1.43 1.88 0.96
C ASN A 32 -0.64 0.58 0.81
N GLU A 33 -0.75 -0.07 -0.34
CA GLU A 33 -0.03 -1.33 -0.62
C GLU A 33 1.49 -1.11 -0.66
N ALA A 34 1.95 0.02 -1.19
CA ALA A 34 3.37 0.36 -1.18
C ALA A 34 3.90 0.58 0.24
N ALA A 35 3.10 1.20 1.12
CA ALA A 35 3.45 1.37 2.54
C ALA A 35 3.52 0.01 3.26
N LEU A 36 2.59 -0.90 2.98
CA LEU A 36 2.61 -2.27 3.50
C LEU A 36 3.84 -3.04 3.02
N LEU A 37 4.14 -2.99 1.72
CA LEU A 37 5.29 -3.68 1.12
C LEU A 37 6.64 -3.14 1.62
N ALA A 38 6.70 -1.82 1.87
CA ALA A 38 7.87 -1.17 2.47
C ALA A 38 7.97 -1.38 3.99
N GLY A 39 6.97 -2.00 4.62
CA GLY A 39 6.93 -2.23 6.07
C GLY A 39 6.67 -0.97 6.89
N LEU A 40 6.15 0.10 6.28
CA LEU A 40 5.86 1.38 6.92
C LEU A 40 4.56 1.36 7.75
N ASP A 41 3.65 0.42 7.48
CA ASP A 41 2.36 0.28 8.16
C ASP A 41 2.32 -0.85 9.22
N SER A 42 3.49 -1.42 9.57
CA SER A 42 3.58 -2.53 10.54
C SER A 42 3.00 -2.22 11.93
N ASP A 43 2.80 -0.95 12.28
CA ASP A 43 2.28 -0.51 13.58
C ASP A 43 0.77 -0.24 13.61
N ARG A 44 0.09 -0.27 12.45
CA ARG A 44 -1.32 0.19 12.36
C ARG A 44 -2.37 -0.92 12.40
N MET A 45 -1.96 -2.17 12.23
CA MET A 45 -2.85 -3.32 12.26
C MET A 45 -2.95 -3.91 13.68
N GLY A 46 -3.48 -3.17 14.64
CA GLY A 46 -3.63 -3.71 16.00
C GLY A 46 -4.08 -2.81 17.14
N SER A 47 -4.39 -1.53 16.92
CA SER A 47 -4.95 -0.69 17.99
C SER A 47 -6.33 -0.18 17.61
N ALA A 48 -7.34 -1.02 17.84
CA ALA A 48 -8.64 -0.51 18.23
C ALA A 48 -8.53 0.05 19.66
N ALA A 49 -7.85 1.18 19.84
CA ALA A 49 -7.91 1.97 21.06
C ALA A 49 -9.23 2.77 21.06
N TRP A 50 -10.33 2.06 21.15
CA TRP A 50 -11.58 2.59 21.69
C TRP A 50 -11.69 2.01 23.11
N ALA A 51 -10.99 2.65 24.05
CA ALA A 51 -11.16 2.44 25.48
C ALA A 51 -11.69 3.74 26.10
#